data_AF-A0A959YK55-F1
#
_entry.id   AF-A0A959YK55-F1
#
_cell.length_a   1.000
_cell.length_b   1.000
_cell.length_c   1.000
_cell.angle_alpha   90.00
_cell.angle_beta   90.00
_cell.angle_gamma   90.00
#
_symmetry.space_group_name_H-M   'P 1'
#
loop_
_entity.id
_entity.type
_entity.pdbx_description
1 polymer ?
#
loop_
_entity_poly.entity_id
_entity_poly.type
_entity_poly.pdbx_seq_one_letter_code
_entity_poly.pdbx_strand_id
1 'polypeptide(L)' 'NMLDTAERFLQKNSNRLNEDEIAGTRKLMEELRDIQEGDDKDLIHSRIEALNDFTRPFAERIMDHAISEAMKGKML' A
#
# COMPACT_ATOMS: atom_id res chain seq x y z
N ASN A 1 -1.28 4.45 11.76
CA ASN A 1 -0.05 3.66 11.66
C ASN A 1 0.14 3.24 10.20
N MET A 2 1.33 2.80 9.77
CA MET A 2 1.61 2.32 8.40
C MET A 2 0.66 1.19 7.99
N LEU A 3 0.39 0.24 8.91
CA LEU A 3 -0.56 -0.85 8.69
C LEU A 3 -1.97 -0.36 8.35
N ASP A 4 -2.49 0.66 9.06
CA ASP A 4 -3.83 1.21 8.78
C ASP A 4 -3.90 1.86 7.39
N THR A 5 -2.81 2.51 6.97
CA THR A 5 -2.71 3.15 5.65
C THR A 5 -2.73 2.09 4.55
N ALA A 6 -1.93 1.02 4.70
CA ALA A 6 -1.87 -0.09 3.76
C ALA A 6 -3.21 -0.84 3.69
N GLU A 7 -3.86 -1.09 4.83
CA GLU A 7 -5.16 -1.74 4.87
C GLU A 7 -6.24 -0.93 4.14
N ARG A 8 -6.31 0.38 4.42
CA ARG A 8 -7.25 1.27 3.72
C ARG A 8 -6.96 1.36 2.23
N PHE A 9 -5.68 1.31 1.84
CA PHE A 9 -5.28 1.29 0.45
C PHE A 9 -5.82 0.04 -0.27
N LEU A 10 -5.65 -1.14 0.32
CA LEU A 10 -6.19 -2.40 -0.24
C LEU A 10 -7.72 -2.38 -0.32
N GLN A 11 -8.40 -1.92 0.74
CA GLN A 11 -9.87 -1.88 0.78
C GLN A 11 -10.44 -0.96 -0.31
N LYS A 12 -9.84 0.22 -0.52
CA LYS A 12 -10.34 1.20 -1.49
C LYS A 12 -10.03 0.85 -2.94
N ASN A 13 -8.97 0.09 -3.18
CA ASN A 13 -8.42 -0.14 -4.52
C ASN A 13 -8.38 -1.61 -4.92
N SER A 14 -9.07 -2.49 -4.20
CA SER A 14 -9.11 -3.94 -4.46
C SER A 14 -9.48 -4.29 -5.90
N ASN A 15 -10.32 -3.48 -6.54
CA ASN A 15 -10.72 -3.63 -7.96
C ASN A 15 -9.66 -3.16 -8.97
N ARG A 16 -8.60 -2.48 -8.53
CA ARG A 16 -7.49 -1.96 -9.34
C ARG A 16 -6.15 -2.66 -9.05
N LEU A 17 -6.19 -3.61 -8.13
CA LEU A 17 -5.06 -4.45 -7.74
C LEU A 17 -5.30 -5.86 -8.26
N ASN A 18 -4.22 -6.56 -8.61
CA ASN A 18 -4.28 -7.98 -8.92
C ASN A 18 -4.13 -8.83 -7.64
N GLU A 19 -4.34 -10.13 -7.76
CA GLU A 19 -4.28 -11.06 -6.62
C GLU A 19 -2.88 -11.09 -5.97
N ASP A 20 -1.81 -11.04 -6.76
CA ASP A 20 -0.43 -11.05 -6.27
C ASP A 20 -0.08 -9.78 -5.48
N GLU A 21 -0.54 -8.61 -5.95
CA GLU A 21 -0.37 -7.31 -5.29
C GLU A 21 -1.11 -7.31 -3.94
N ILE A 22 -2.34 -7.84 -3.90
CA ILE A 22 -3.12 -7.95 -2.66
C ILE A 22 -2.46 -8.93 -1.69
N ALA A 23 -2.10 -10.13 -2.17
CA ALA A 23 -1.50 -11.17 -1.36
C ALA A 23 -0.13 -10.75 -0.80
N GLY A 24 0.72 -10.14 -1.63
CA GLY A 24 2.03 -9.64 -1.23
C GLY A 24 1.93 -8.51 -0.20
N THR A 25 0.99 -7.58 -0.39
CA THR A 25 0.78 -6.49 0.58
C THR A 25 0.31 -7.04 1.92
N ARG A 26 -0.64 -7.98 1.92
CA ARG A 26 -1.13 -8.63 3.15
C ARG A 26 -0.03 -9.37 3.89
N LYS A 27 0.81 -10.11 3.16
CA LYS A 27 1.96 -10.81 3.74
C LYS A 27 2.92 -9.84 4.44
N LEU A 28 3.30 -8.75 3.79
CA LEU A 28 4.19 -7.74 4.37
C LEU A 28 3.55 -7.01 5.56
N MET A 29 2.23 -6.81 5.54
CA MET A 29 1.49 -6.27 6.68
C MET A 29 1.49 -7.22 7.88
N GLU A 30 1.30 -8.52 7.66
CA GLU A 30 1.39 -9.54 8.72
C GLU A 30 2.81 -9.57 9.32
N GLU A 31 3.84 -9.63 8.48
CA GLU A 31 5.24 -9.58 8.93
C GLU A 31 5.55 -8.33 9.77
N LEU A 32 5.05 -7.15 9.36
CA LEU A 32 5.22 -5.92 10.11
C LEU A 32 4.43 -5.94 11.43
N ARG A 33 3.25 -6.55 11.45
CA ARG A 33 2.42 -6.67 12.65
C ARG A 33 3.07 -7.54 13.72
N ASP A 34 3.70 -8.64 13.30
CA ASP A 34 4.36 -9.58 14.20
C ASP A 34 5.57 -8.97 14.91
N ILE A 35 6.29 -8.05 14.24
CA ILE A 35 7.48 -7.40 14.81
C ILE A 35 7.19 -6.06 15.48
N GLN A 36 6.01 -5.47 15.27
CA GLN A 36 5.65 -4.13 15.75
C GLN A 36 5.65 -4.04 17.28
N GLU A 37 5.42 -5.14 17.99
CA GLU A 37 5.41 -5.19 19.45
C GLU A 37 6.83 -5.39 20.05
N GLY A 38 7.85 -5.53 19.21
CA GLY A 38 9.24 -5.67 19.63
C GLY A 38 9.98 -4.35 19.85
N ASP A 39 11.19 -4.43 20.42
CA ASP A 39 12.04 -3.28 20.70
C ASP A 39 13.03 -2.94 19.57
N ASP A 40 13.12 -3.78 18.54
CA ASP A 40 14.05 -3.60 17.42
C ASP A 40 13.49 -2.60 16.39
N LYS A 41 13.77 -1.31 16.64
CA LYS A 41 13.32 -0.21 15.79
C LYS A 41 13.89 -0.27 14.37
N ASP A 42 15.11 -0.77 14.20
CA ASP A 42 15.75 -0.87 12.90
C ASP A 42 15.03 -1.92 12.04
N LEU A 43 14.67 -3.05 12.67
CA LEU A 43 13.87 -4.09 12.03
C LEU A 43 12.47 -3.58 11.66
N ILE A 44 11.80 -2.84 12.55
CA ILE A 44 10.49 -2.23 12.29
C ILE A 44 10.57 -1.26 11.10
N HIS A 45 11.56 -0.37 11.10
CA HIS A 45 11.78 0.58 10.01
C HIS A 45 12.04 -0.14 8.67
N SER A 46 12.88 -1.17 8.67
CA SER A 46 13.17 -1.96 7.47
C SER A 46 11.92 -2.63 6.90
N ARG A 47 11.00 -3.15 7.73
CA ARG A 47 9.72 -3.70 7.24
C ARG A 47 8.76 -2.65 6.73
N ILE A 48 8.74 -1.46 7.34
CA ILE A 48 7.97 -0.32 6.82
C ILE A 48 8.48 0.08 5.43
N GLU A 49 9.80 0.14 5.22
CA GLU A 49 10.40 0.42 3.92
C GLU A 49 10.05 -0.67 2.89
N ALA A 50 10.19 -1.95 3.26
CA ALA A 50 9.83 -3.05 2.39
C ALA A 50 8.35 -2.99 1.95
N LEU A 51 7.44 -2.68 2.87
CA LEU A 51 6.01 -2.49 2.57
C LEU A 51 5.79 -1.27 1.67
N ASN A 52 6.47 -0.15 1.92
CA ASN A 52 6.38 1.04 1.08
C ASN A 52 6.89 0.80 -0.34
N ASP A 53 8.04 0.15 -0.48
CA ASP A 53 8.66 -0.11 -1.78
C ASP A 53 7.85 -1.12 -2.60
N PHE A 54 7.28 -2.14 -1.95
CA PHE A 54 6.36 -3.06 -2.60
C PHE A 54 5.09 -2.34 -3.07
N THR A 55 4.57 -1.40 -2.27
CA THR A 55 3.30 -0.73 -2.56
C THR A 55 3.37 0.47 -3.51
N ARG A 56 4.55 1.08 -3.64
CA ARG A 56 4.79 2.25 -4.48
C ARG A 56 4.33 2.10 -5.94
N PRO A 57 4.74 1.07 -6.71
CA PRO A 57 4.44 1.03 -8.14
C PRO A 57 2.94 0.96 -8.46
N PHE A 58 2.15 0.26 -7.65
CA PHE A 58 0.70 0.22 -7.87
C PHE A 58 -0.05 1.41 -7.26
N ALA A 59 0.48 2.04 -6.20
CA ALA A 59 -0.04 3.31 -5.72
C ALA A 59 0.12 4.42 -6.77
N GLU A 60 1.28 4.49 -7.43
CA GLU A 60 1.54 5.39 -8.55
C GLU A 60 0.57 5.13 -9.72
N ARG A 61 0.43 3.87 -10.13
CA ARG A 61 -0.53 3.46 -11.17
C ARG A 61 -1.96 3.92 -10.87
N ILE A 62 -2.43 3.69 -9.64
CA ILE A 62 -3.78 4.07 -9.21
C ILE A 62 -3.94 5.60 -9.17
N MET A 63 -2.92 6.32 -8.73
CA MET A 63 -2.92 7.79 -8.69
C MET A 63 -3.00 8.37 -10.10
N ASP A 64 -2.23 7.85 -11.05
CA ASP A 64 -2.26 8.28 -12.46
C ASP A 64 -3.65 8.07 -13.07
N HIS A 65 -4.28 6.93 -12.81
CA HIS A 65 -5.66 6.68 -13.22
C HIS A 65 -6.65 7.68 -12.61
N ALA A 66 -6.54 7.97 -11.31
CA ALA A 66 -7.41 8.92 -10.63
C ALA A 66 -7.25 10.35 -11.18
N ILE A 67 -6.01 10.78 -11.46
CA ILE A 67 -5.72 12.07 -12.08
C ILE A 67 -6.30 12.14 -13.49
N SER A 68 -6.10 11.10 -14.31
CA SER A 68 -6.64 11.05 -15.67
C SER A 68 -8.17 11.16 -15.69
N GLU A 69 -8.86 10.42 -14.81
CA GLU A 69 -10.32 10.48 -14.69
C GLU A 69 -10.79 11.85 -14.18
N ALA A 70 -10.12 12.43 -13.19
CA ALA A 70 -10.44 13.76 -12.69
C ALA A 70 -10.25 14.85 -13.77
N MET A 71 -9.20 14.74 -14.59
CA MET A 71 -8.92 15.67 -15.69
C MET A 71 -9.97 15.57 -16.82
N LYS A 72 -10.45 14.37 -17.14
CA LYS A 72 -11.57 14.18 -18.08
C LYS A 72 -12.87 14.77 -17.55
N GLY A 73 -13.14 14.62 -16.25
CA GLY A 73 -14.33 15.16 -15.59
C GLY A 73 -14.32 16.69 -15.42
N LYS A 74 -13.15 17.33 -15.53
CA LYS A 74 -12.98 18.79 -15.42
C LYS A 74 -13.08 19.53 -16.77
N MET A 75 -13.52 18.87 -17.83
CA MET A 75 -13.99 19.55 -19.04
C MET A 75 -15.36 20.18 -18.76
N LEU A 76 -15.35 21.36 -18.13
CA LEU A 76 -16.48 22.29 -18.04
C LEU A 76 -15.98 23.68 -18.44
#